data_AF-A0A5C7GV47-F1
#
_entry.id   AF-A0A5C7GV47-F1
#
_cell.length_a   1.000
_cell.length_b   1.000
_cell.length_c   1.000
_cell.angle_alpha   90.00
_cell.angle_beta   90.00
_cell.angle_gamma   90.00
#
_symmetry.space_group_name_H-M   'P 1'
#
loop_
_entity.id
_entity.type
_entity.pdbx_description
1 polymer ?
#
loop_
_entity_poly.entity_id
_entity_poly.type
_entity_poly.pdbx_seq_one_letter_code
_entity_poly.pdbx_strand_id
1 'polypeptide(L)'
;MQREKGTEAVVAPLPASSHLCRRRHTSRCHRCRCSLSSQPLGVVAPLTVSFDIASGVEKESWDMSTPEKIEAAGKKKEDGNALFKAGKYARAAKRYEKAVKYIEYDSSFGEEEKKQAKALKVACNLNDAACKLKLKEYKQAEKLCTKVLELESRNVKALYRRAQAYIQLADLDLAEFDIKKALEIDPDNR
;
A
#
# COMPACT_ATOMS: atom_id res chain seq x y z
N MET A 1 -8.84 -16.03 -51.62
CA MET A 1 -9.49 -14.69 -51.64
C MET A 1 -9.07 -13.96 -50.39
N GLN A 2 -7.93 -13.27 -50.45
CA GLN A 2 -7.34 -12.55 -49.32
C GLN A 2 -8.04 -11.20 -49.17
N ARG A 3 -8.52 -10.87 -47.96
CA ARG A 3 -9.11 -9.57 -47.64
C ARG A 3 -8.00 -8.66 -47.13
N GLU A 4 -7.60 -7.69 -47.96
CA GLU A 4 -6.79 -6.55 -47.54
C GLU A 4 -7.59 -5.69 -46.57
N LYS A 5 -7.01 -5.36 -45.41
CA LYS A 5 -7.54 -4.35 -44.48
C LYS A 5 -6.64 -3.13 -44.55
N GLY A 6 -7.09 -2.11 -45.27
CA GLY A 6 -6.49 -0.78 -45.26
C GLY A 6 -6.72 -0.10 -43.92
N THR A 7 -5.65 0.41 -43.32
CA THR A 7 -5.71 1.31 -42.16
C THR A 7 -5.74 2.75 -42.66
N GLU A 8 -6.92 3.38 -42.66
CA GLU A 8 -7.06 4.83 -42.77
C GLU A 8 -6.52 5.51 -41.50
N ALA A 9 -5.57 6.42 -41.68
CA ALA A 9 -5.03 7.25 -40.61
C ALA A 9 -5.91 8.51 -40.46
N VAL A 10 -6.68 8.57 -39.37
CA VAL A 10 -7.40 9.78 -38.97
C VAL A 10 -6.41 10.73 -38.29
N VAL A 11 -6.13 11.87 -38.93
CA VAL A 11 -5.28 12.94 -38.37
C VAL A 11 -6.13 13.78 -37.41
N ALA A 12 -5.85 13.68 -36.11
CA ALA A 12 -6.43 14.56 -35.09
C ALA A 12 -5.54 15.81 -34.87
N PRO A 13 -6.12 17.02 -34.76
CA PRO A 13 -5.35 18.23 -34.49
C PRO A 13 -4.99 18.33 -33.00
N LEU A 14 -3.71 18.55 -32.71
CA LEU A 14 -3.19 18.81 -31.36
C LEU A 14 -3.06 20.31 -31.06
N PRO A 15 -3.03 20.72 -29.77
CA PRO A 15 -3.50 22.02 -29.31
C PRO A 15 -2.44 23.12 -29.34
N ALA A 16 -2.89 24.35 -29.57
CA ALA A 16 -2.10 25.55 -29.41
C ALA A 16 -1.93 25.88 -27.90
N SER A 17 -0.73 25.64 -27.36
CA SER A 17 -0.33 26.13 -26.04
C SER A 17 0.47 27.42 -26.21
N SER A 18 -0.17 28.58 -26.00
CA SER A 18 0.52 29.85 -25.79
C SER A 18 0.47 30.24 -24.32
N HIS A 19 1.65 30.24 -23.71
CA HIS A 19 1.94 30.80 -22.41
C HIS A 19 1.44 32.24 -22.27
N LEU A 20 0.57 32.50 -21.28
CA LEU A 20 0.37 33.83 -20.73
C LEU A 20 0.90 33.86 -19.30
N CYS A 21 2.17 34.23 -19.19
CA CYS A 21 2.79 34.70 -17.94
C CYS A 21 2.14 36.03 -17.56
N ARG A 22 1.00 35.98 -16.85
CA ARG A 22 0.45 37.16 -16.15
C ARG A 22 1.16 37.28 -14.80
N ARG A 23 2.23 38.08 -14.75
CA ARG A 23 2.63 38.75 -13.50
C ARG A 23 2.34 40.23 -13.62
N ARG A 24 1.64 40.72 -12.60
CA ARG A 24 1.23 42.11 -12.44
C ARG A 24 2.38 42.96 -11.91
N HIS A 25 2.27 44.24 -12.27
CA HIS A 25 2.71 45.46 -11.59
C HIS A 25 4.12 46.05 -11.86
N THR A 26 4.03 47.30 -12.36
CA THR A 26 4.97 48.45 -12.33
C THR A 26 6.27 48.29 -13.14
N SER A 27 6.63 49.09 -14.15
CA SER A 27 6.35 50.49 -14.46
C SER A 27 6.59 50.75 -15.97
N ARG A 28 5.90 51.75 -16.54
CA ARG A 28 6.02 52.21 -17.94
C ARG A 28 7.48 52.23 -18.44
N CYS A 29 7.80 51.49 -19.50
CA CYS A 29 8.78 51.98 -20.47
C CYS A 29 8.52 51.38 -21.86
N HIS A 30 8.33 52.28 -22.82
CA HIS A 30 8.12 51.99 -24.22
C HIS A 30 9.45 51.57 -24.89
N ARG A 31 9.36 50.51 -25.70
CA ARG A 31 10.07 50.35 -26.98
C ARG A 31 11.49 49.76 -26.92
N CYS A 32 11.58 48.44 -26.79
CA CYS A 32 12.77 47.69 -27.21
C CYS A 32 12.54 47.09 -28.62
N ARG A 33 13.35 47.51 -29.59
CA ARG A 33 13.40 46.93 -30.95
C ARG A 33 14.12 45.58 -30.86
N CYS A 34 13.41 44.49 -31.13
CA CYS A 34 14.02 43.17 -31.26
C CYS A 34 14.45 42.96 -32.73
N SER A 35 15.75 42.91 -32.98
CA SER A 35 16.35 42.48 -34.24
C SER A 35 16.21 40.96 -34.38
N LEU A 36 15.41 40.50 -35.34
CA LEU A 36 15.32 39.08 -35.71
C LEU A 36 16.63 38.63 -36.37
N SER A 37 17.40 37.81 -35.66
CA SER A 37 18.45 36.98 -36.26
C SER A 37 17.85 35.61 -36.64
N SER A 38 17.79 35.34 -37.94
CA SER A 38 17.41 34.05 -38.51
C SER A 38 18.43 32.98 -38.15
N GLN A 39 18.00 31.86 -37.55
CA GLN A 39 18.76 30.61 -37.53
C GLN A 39 17.83 29.43 -37.86
N PRO A 40 18.33 28.40 -38.58
CA PRO A 40 17.49 27.42 -39.26
C PRO A 40 17.04 26.27 -38.34
N LEU A 41 15.93 25.67 -38.76
CA LEU A 41 15.19 24.58 -38.10
C LEU A 41 16.06 23.34 -37.85
N GLY A 42 16.30 23.04 -36.58
CA GLY A 42 16.87 21.77 -36.12
C GLY A 42 15.82 20.66 -36.07
N VAL A 43 16.15 19.53 -36.66
CA VAL A 43 15.32 18.32 -36.81
C VAL A 43 14.89 17.79 -35.44
N VAL A 44 13.58 17.70 -35.19
CA VAL A 44 13.03 17.05 -33.99
C VAL A 44 13.10 15.53 -34.16
N ALA A 45 13.92 14.87 -33.34
CA ALA A 45 13.95 13.41 -33.25
C ALA A 45 12.58 12.91 -32.71
N PRO A 46 12.00 11.85 -33.28
CA PRO A 46 10.75 11.30 -32.78
C PRO A 46 10.97 10.73 -31.37
N LEU A 47 10.28 11.28 -30.38
CA LEU A 47 10.26 10.76 -29.01
C LEU A 47 9.50 9.42 -29.02
N THR A 48 10.21 8.31 -29.08
CA THR A 48 9.66 6.99 -28.76
C THR A 48 9.46 6.91 -27.25
N VAL A 49 8.20 7.04 -26.82
CA VAL A 49 7.83 6.79 -25.42
C VAL A 49 7.71 5.27 -25.24
N SER A 50 8.78 4.65 -24.73
CA SER A 50 8.73 3.28 -24.26
C SER A 50 7.92 3.23 -22.96
N PHE A 51 6.70 2.70 -23.02
CA PHE A 51 5.98 2.28 -21.82
C PHE A 51 6.43 0.88 -21.46
N ASP A 52 7.32 0.76 -20.47
CA ASP A 52 7.57 -0.52 -19.80
C ASP A 52 6.32 -0.88 -18.98
N ILE A 53 5.40 -1.63 -19.59
CA ILE A 53 4.34 -2.29 -18.83
C ILE A 53 4.99 -3.46 -18.08
N ALA A 54 5.61 -3.16 -16.95
CA ALA A 54 5.98 -4.16 -15.94
C ALA A 54 4.71 -4.63 -15.21
N SER A 55 3.77 -5.23 -15.93
CA SER A 55 2.65 -5.93 -15.32
C SER A 55 3.13 -7.29 -14.85
N GLY A 56 3.73 -7.31 -13.66
CA GLY A 56 3.76 -8.51 -12.85
C GLY A 56 2.31 -8.90 -12.56
N VAL A 57 1.77 -9.84 -13.34
CA VAL A 57 0.44 -10.40 -13.13
C VAL A 57 0.46 -11.05 -11.74
N GLU A 58 -0.11 -10.36 -10.74
CA GLU A 58 -0.43 -10.98 -9.46
C GLU A 58 -1.45 -12.10 -9.80
N LYS A 59 -1.02 -13.38 -9.80
CA LYS A 59 -1.93 -14.51 -10.00
C LYS A 59 -3.13 -14.34 -9.05
N GLU A 60 -4.33 -14.48 -9.59
CA GLU A 60 -5.54 -14.27 -8.82
C GLU A 60 -5.69 -15.35 -7.74
N SER A 61 -6.31 -14.98 -6.61
CA SER A 61 -6.44 -15.83 -5.41
C SER A 61 -7.13 -17.18 -5.64
N TRP A 62 -7.79 -17.34 -6.80
CA TRP A 62 -8.62 -18.48 -7.18
C TRP A 62 -7.85 -19.57 -7.94
N ASP A 63 -6.63 -19.27 -8.43
CA ASP A 63 -5.85 -20.13 -9.33
C ASP A 63 -4.59 -20.73 -8.67
N MET A 64 -4.48 -20.59 -7.34
CA MET A 64 -3.28 -20.96 -6.58
C MET A 64 -3.53 -22.18 -5.70
N SER A 65 -2.55 -23.08 -5.62
CA SER A 65 -2.59 -24.22 -4.70
C SER A 65 -2.47 -23.75 -3.24
N THR A 66 -2.96 -24.54 -2.29
CA THR A 66 -2.92 -24.23 -0.85
C THR A 66 -1.53 -23.83 -0.33
N PRO A 67 -0.43 -24.57 -0.59
CA PRO A 67 0.91 -24.15 -0.18
C PRO A 67 1.39 -22.87 -0.87
N GLU A 68 1.04 -22.67 -2.15
CA GLU A 68 1.43 -21.47 -2.88
C GLU A 68 0.74 -20.21 -2.33
N LYS A 69 -0.48 -20.33 -1.80
CA LYS A 69 -1.18 -19.22 -1.10
C LYS A 69 -0.44 -18.80 0.17
N ILE A 70 0.08 -19.76 0.94
CA ILE A 70 0.86 -19.50 2.16
C ILE A 70 2.17 -18.80 1.80
N GLU A 71 2.87 -19.27 0.76
CA GLU A 71 4.09 -18.64 0.27
C GLU A 71 3.83 -17.23 -0.27
N ALA A 72 2.77 -17.05 -1.07
CA ALA A 72 2.38 -15.75 -1.60
C ALA A 72 2.04 -14.75 -0.48
N ALA A 73 1.31 -15.19 0.56
CA ALA A 73 1.03 -14.39 1.74
C ALA A 73 2.33 -14.02 2.50
N GLY A 74 3.27 -14.96 2.60
CA GLY A 74 4.61 -14.73 3.13
C GLY A 74 5.36 -13.61 2.39
N LYS A 75 5.38 -13.65 1.06
CA LYS A 75 5.99 -12.60 0.22
C LYS A 75 5.33 -11.24 0.43
N LYS A 76 3.99 -11.18 0.49
CA LYS A 76 3.26 -9.92 0.75
C LYS A 76 3.52 -9.36 2.15
N LYS A 77 3.71 -10.21 3.15
CA LYS A 77 4.14 -9.80 4.50
C LYS A 77 5.51 -9.16 4.47
N GLU A 78 6.46 -9.73 3.72
CA GLU A 78 7.82 -9.18 3.58
C GLU A 78 7.82 -7.84 2.84
N ASP A 79 7.05 -7.71 1.76
CA ASP A 79 6.81 -6.43 1.07
C ASP A 79 6.26 -5.37 2.04
N GLY A 80 5.29 -5.78 2.87
CA GLY A 80 4.72 -4.94 3.92
C GLY A 80 5.78 -4.49 4.94
N ASN A 81 6.67 -5.38 5.36
CA ASN A 81 7.75 -5.09 6.30
C ASN A 81 8.75 -4.09 5.70
N ALA A 82 9.09 -4.23 4.41
CA ALA A 82 9.96 -3.30 3.71
C ALA A 82 9.32 -1.89 3.64
N LEU A 83 8.03 -1.81 3.31
CA LEU A 83 7.28 -0.55 3.29
C LEU A 83 7.14 0.07 4.68
N PHE A 84 6.98 -0.74 5.72
CA PHE A 84 6.92 -0.29 7.11
C PHE A 84 8.24 0.37 7.53
N LYS A 85 9.38 -0.26 7.21
CA LYS A 85 10.71 0.31 7.45
C LYS A 85 10.93 1.61 6.66
N ALA A 86 10.36 1.70 5.46
CA ALA A 86 10.38 2.92 4.65
C ALA A 86 9.39 4.01 5.11
N GLY A 87 8.67 3.82 6.22
CA GLY A 87 7.69 4.78 6.76
C GLY A 87 6.38 4.89 5.97
N LYS A 88 6.17 4.05 4.94
CA LYS A 88 4.98 4.07 4.08
C LYS A 88 3.86 3.21 4.67
N TYR A 89 3.38 3.56 5.87
CA TYR A 89 2.43 2.75 6.65
C TYR A 89 1.12 2.44 5.93
N ALA A 90 0.54 3.40 5.20
CA ALA A 90 -0.71 3.19 4.46
C ALA A 90 -0.56 2.16 3.33
N ARG A 91 0.61 2.11 2.67
CA ARG A 91 0.89 1.09 1.65
C ARG A 91 1.20 -0.26 2.27
N ALA A 92 1.92 -0.26 3.39
CA ALA A 92 2.22 -1.48 4.16
C ALA A 92 0.93 -2.18 4.63
N ALA A 93 0.00 -1.41 5.22
CA ALA A 93 -1.32 -1.91 5.65
C ALA A 93 -2.06 -2.66 4.53
N LYS A 94 -2.13 -2.06 3.33
CA LYS A 94 -2.75 -2.71 2.15
C LYS A 94 -2.07 -4.02 1.75
N ARG A 95 -0.75 -4.15 1.92
CA ARG A 95 -0.02 -5.39 1.62
C ARG A 95 -0.34 -6.48 2.65
N TYR A 96 -0.41 -6.15 3.93
CA TYR A 96 -0.82 -7.10 4.97
C TYR A 96 -2.27 -7.54 4.81
N GLU A 97 -3.19 -6.62 4.49
CA GLU A 97 -4.59 -6.95 4.23
C GLU A 97 -4.72 -7.94 3.06
N LYS A 98 -3.99 -7.70 1.96
CA LYS A 98 -3.91 -8.66 0.84
C LYS A 98 -3.38 -10.02 1.31
N ALA A 99 -2.32 -10.05 2.13
CA ALA A 99 -1.75 -11.29 2.66
C ALA A 99 -2.79 -12.10 3.44
N VAL A 100 -3.58 -11.44 4.30
CA VAL A 100 -4.64 -12.09 5.09
C VAL A 100 -5.76 -12.63 4.20
N LYS A 101 -6.15 -11.91 3.13
CA LYS A 101 -7.19 -12.37 2.19
C LYS A 101 -6.81 -13.67 1.48
N TYR A 102 -5.55 -13.86 1.12
CA TYR A 102 -5.08 -15.11 0.49
C TYR A 102 -5.21 -16.34 1.40
N ILE A 103 -5.11 -16.16 2.71
CA ILE A 103 -5.14 -17.23 3.72
C ILE A 103 -6.47 -17.32 4.47
N GLU A 104 -7.46 -16.47 4.15
CA GLU A 104 -8.77 -16.45 4.85
C GLU A 104 -9.68 -17.61 4.45
N TYR A 105 -9.57 -18.11 3.22
CA TYR A 105 -10.36 -19.23 2.71
C TYR A 105 -9.74 -20.58 3.10
N ASP A 106 -10.14 -21.06 4.29
CA ASP A 106 -9.53 -22.17 5.05
C ASP A 106 -10.03 -23.58 4.65
N SER A 107 -10.91 -23.69 3.66
CA SER A 107 -11.69 -24.93 3.42
C SER A 107 -10.90 -26.13 2.89
N SER A 108 -9.61 -25.98 2.54
CA SER A 108 -8.82 -27.03 1.88
C SER A 108 -7.43 -27.27 2.50
N PHE A 109 -7.12 -26.69 3.66
CA PHE A 109 -5.82 -26.87 4.31
C PHE A 109 -5.79 -28.15 5.17
N GLY A 110 -4.65 -28.85 5.13
CA GLY A 110 -4.31 -29.87 6.12
C GLY A 110 -4.00 -29.23 7.48
N GLU A 111 -3.88 -30.05 8.53
CA GLU A 111 -3.67 -29.52 9.90
C GLU A 111 -2.37 -28.72 10.06
N GLU A 112 -1.31 -29.10 9.35
CA GLU A 112 -0.02 -28.40 9.41
C GLU A 112 -0.05 -27.08 8.66
N GLU A 113 -0.68 -27.04 7.47
CA GLU A 113 -0.88 -25.81 6.72
C GLU A 113 -1.78 -24.82 7.47
N LYS A 114 -2.78 -25.31 8.21
CA LYS A 114 -3.62 -24.48 9.09
C LYS A 114 -2.82 -23.81 10.19
N LYS A 115 -1.89 -24.53 10.82
CA LYS A 115 -0.99 -23.94 11.83
C LYS A 115 -0.13 -22.85 11.22
N GLN A 116 0.46 -23.10 10.04
CA GLN A 116 1.27 -22.10 9.33
C GLN A 116 0.47 -20.88 8.90
N ALA A 117 -0.72 -21.09 8.33
CA ALA A 117 -1.64 -20.03 7.93
C ALA A 117 -2.08 -19.19 9.14
N LYS A 118 -2.41 -19.83 10.27
CA LYS A 118 -2.76 -19.14 11.52
C LYS A 118 -1.61 -18.27 12.01
N ALA A 119 -0.38 -18.79 12.05
CA ALA A 119 0.80 -18.03 12.47
C ALA A 119 1.07 -16.83 11.55
N LEU A 120 0.94 -17.00 10.23
CA LEU A 120 1.06 -15.91 9.26
C LEU A 120 -0.06 -14.88 9.43
N LYS A 121 -1.29 -15.31 9.67
CA LYS A 121 -2.46 -14.44 9.92
C LYS A 121 -2.25 -13.58 11.15
N VAL A 122 -1.75 -14.17 12.24
CA VAL A 122 -1.39 -13.44 13.47
C VAL A 122 -0.32 -12.39 13.17
N ALA A 123 0.78 -12.78 12.53
CA ALA A 123 1.88 -11.87 12.21
C ALA A 123 1.44 -10.70 11.31
N CYS A 124 0.64 -10.97 10.28
CA CYS A 124 0.14 -9.93 9.37
C CYS A 124 -0.81 -8.96 10.08
N ASN A 125 -1.78 -9.45 10.86
CA ASN A 125 -2.71 -8.59 11.59
C ASN A 125 -1.99 -7.75 12.65
N LEU A 126 -1.00 -8.31 13.34
CA LEU A 126 -0.16 -7.56 14.28
C LEU A 126 0.55 -6.40 13.57
N ASN A 127 1.24 -6.67 12.46
CA ASN A 127 1.98 -5.65 11.73
C ASN A 127 1.06 -4.60 11.10
N ASP A 128 -0.12 -5.00 10.64
CA ASP A 128 -1.14 -4.07 10.17
C ASP A 128 -1.66 -3.18 11.31
N ALA A 129 -1.95 -3.75 12.49
CA ALA A 129 -2.33 -2.97 13.66
C ALA A 129 -1.25 -1.93 14.03
N ALA A 130 0.03 -2.28 13.94
CA ALA A 130 1.12 -1.33 14.13
C ALA A 130 1.12 -0.19 13.08
N CYS A 131 0.80 -0.51 11.81
CA CYS A 131 0.62 0.51 10.77
C CYS A 131 -0.55 1.44 11.11
N LYS A 132 -1.69 0.88 11.54
CA LYS A 132 -2.90 1.62 11.90
C LYS A 132 -2.68 2.55 13.09
N LEU A 133 -1.93 2.11 14.10
CA LEU A 133 -1.51 2.97 15.21
C LEU A 133 -0.68 4.17 14.72
N LYS A 134 0.26 3.96 13.78
CA LYS A 134 1.05 5.07 13.18
C LYS A 134 0.21 6.01 12.32
N LEU A 135 -0.85 5.50 11.70
CA LEU A 135 -1.81 6.28 10.90
C LEU A 135 -2.89 6.96 11.74
N LYS A 136 -2.88 6.77 13.07
CA LYS A 136 -3.92 7.26 14.01
C LYS A 136 -5.31 6.67 13.76
N GLU A 137 -5.38 5.51 13.12
CA GLU A 137 -6.62 4.76 12.88
C GLU A 137 -6.89 3.79 14.05
N TYR A 138 -7.10 4.33 15.25
CA TYR A 138 -7.13 3.54 16.49
C TYR A 138 -8.24 2.48 16.53
N LYS A 139 -9.45 2.82 16.06
CA LYS A 139 -10.58 1.86 15.99
C LYS A 139 -10.29 0.66 15.08
N GLN A 140 -9.49 0.84 14.04
CA GLN A 140 -9.11 -0.26 13.16
C GLN A 140 -7.99 -1.10 13.79
N ALA A 141 -7.02 -0.44 14.43
CA ALA A 141 -5.97 -1.12 15.18
C ALA A 141 -6.54 -2.03 16.27
N GLU A 142 -7.54 -1.54 17.01
CA GLU A 142 -8.27 -2.30 18.03
C GLU A 142 -8.89 -3.57 17.44
N LYS A 143 -9.68 -3.45 16.37
CA LYS A 143 -10.32 -4.58 15.70
C LYS A 143 -9.31 -5.63 15.23
N LEU A 144 -8.19 -5.19 14.66
CA LEU A 144 -7.13 -6.09 14.21
C LEU A 144 -6.48 -6.82 15.39
N CYS A 145 -6.22 -6.14 16.51
CA CYS A 145 -5.68 -6.76 17.70
C CYS A 145 -6.66 -7.76 18.33
N THR A 146 -7.96 -7.44 18.35
CA THR A 146 -8.99 -8.36 18.84
C THR A 146 -9.03 -9.65 18.02
N LYS A 147 -8.95 -9.55 16.68
CA LYS A 147 -8.81 -10.75 15.80
C LYS A 147 -7.58 -11.58 16.12
N VAL A 148 -6.46 -10.94 16.49
CA VAL A 148 -5.25 -11.67 16.90
C VAL A 148 -5.48 -12.38 18.23
N LEU A 149 -6.13 -11.74 19.20
CA LEU A 149 -6.39 -12.30 20.53
C LEU A 149 -7.43 -13.44 20.50
N GLU A 150 -8.35 -13.44 19.53
CA GLU A 150 -9.24 -14.57 19.25
C GLU A 150 -8.44 -15.81 18.80
N LEU A 151 -7.33 -15.62 18.08
CA LEU A 151 -6.46 -16.71 17.62
C LEU A 151 -5.43 -17.10 18.68
N GLU A 152 -4.83 -16.12 19.34
CA GLU A 152 -3.78 -16.22 20.33
C GLU A 152 -4.05 -15.29 21.52
N SER A 153 -4.81 -15.78 22.49
CA SER A 153 -5.23 -15.00 23.66
C SER A 153 -4.07 -14.55 24.56
N ARG A 154 -2.92 -15.22 24.48
CA ARG A 154 -1.71 -14.94 25.27
C ARG A 154 -0.69 -14.05 24.55
N ASN A 155 -1.05 -13.43 23.42
CA ASN A 155 -0.11 -12.61 22.66
C ASN A 155 0.09 -11.22 23.30
N VAL A 156 1.18 -11.07 24.03
CA VAL A 156 1.57 -9.83 24.73
C VAL A 156 1.62 -8.62 23.79
N LYS A 157 2.16 -8.78 22.57
CA LYS A 157 2.25 -7.68 21.59
C LYS A 157 0.88 -7.20 21.13
N ALA A 158 -0.09 -8.09 21.01
CA ALA A 158 -1.47 -7.73 20.65
C ALA A 158 -2.14 -6.94 21.78
N LEU A 159 -1.98 -7.40 23.04
CA LEU A 159 -2.51 -6.73 24.23
C LEU A 159 -1.95 -5.30 24.35
N TYR A 160 -0.62 -5.13 24.27
CA TYR A 160 -0.02 -3.80 24.34
C TYR A 160 -0.47 -2.86 23.22
N ARG A 161 -0.57 -3.35 21.97
CA ARG A 161 -1.02 -2.53 20.84
C ARG A 161 -2.49 -2.15 20.96
N ARG A 162 -3.33 -3.04 21.49
CA ARG A 162 -4.74 -2.76 21.73
C ARG A 162 -4.92 -1.76 22.87
N ALA A 163 -4.18 -1.92 23.96
CA ALA A 163 -4.14 -0.94 25.04
C ALA A 163 -3.70 0.45 24.55
N GLN A 164 -2.66 0.52 23.70
CA GLN A 164 -2.25 1.79 23.06
C GLN A 164 -3.37 2.41 22.23
N ALA A 165 -4.16 1.61 21.50
CA ALA A 165 -5.32 2.11 20.77
C ALA A 165 -6.41 2.63 21.72
N TYR A 166 -6.70 1.91 22.81
CA TYR A 166 -7.69 2.32 23.81
C TYR A 166 -7.30 3.61 24.54
N ILE A 167 -6.03 3.79 24.90
CA ILE A 167 -5.53 5.05 25.48
C ILE A 167 -5.82 6.22 24.55
N GLN A 168 -5.62 6.05 23.24
CA GLN A 168 -5.88 7.09 22.25
C GLN A 168 -7.37 7.31 21.97
N LEU A 169 -8.22 6.31 22.26
CA LEU A 169 -9.68 6.42 22.21
C LEU A 169 -10.30 6.93 23.52
N ALA A 170 -9.48 7.16 24.55
CA ALA A 170 -9.88 7.52 25.92
C ALA A 170 -10.63 6.41 26.69
N ASP A 171 -10.53 5.16 26.25
CA ASP A 171 -11.09 3.99 26.92
C ASP A 171 -10.09 3.40 27.94
N LEU A 172 -9.79 4.16 29.00
CA LEU A 172 -8.71 3.84 29.93
C LEU A 172 -8.94 2.54 30.73
N ASP A 173 -10.19 2.22 31.06
CA ASP A 173 -10.53 1.00 31.79
C ASP A 173 -10.17 -0.26 30.99
N LEU A 174 -10.44 -0.25 29.68
CA LEU A 174 -10.10 -1.35 28.77
C LEU A 174 -8.59 -1.43 28.54
N ALA A 175 -7.91 -0.29 28.46
CA ALA A 175 -6.46 -0.24 28.35
C ALA A 175 -5.78 -0.84 29.58
N GLU A 176 -6.24 -0.50 30.79
CA GLU A 176 -5.71 -1.03 32.04
C GLU A 176 -5.89 -2.54 32.13
N PHE A 177 -7.05 -3.05 31.72
CA PHE A 177 -7.32 -4.49 31.66
C PHE A 177 -6.34 -5.23 30.75
N ASP A 178 -6.08 -4.70 29.55
CA ASP A 178 -5.15 -5.31 28.60
C ASP A 178 -3.70 -5.26 29.10
N ILE A 179 -3.29 -4.17 29.75
CA ILE A 179 -1.95 -4.03 30.35
C ILE A 179 -1.78 -5.01 31.52
N LYS A 180 -2.77 -5.13 32.41
CA LYS A 180 -2.73 -6.11 33.51
C LYS A 180 -2.57 -7.53 32.99
N LYS A 181 -3.37 -7.91 31.99
CA LYS A 181 -3.22 -9.23 31.33
C LYS A 181 -1.85 -9.42 30.70
N ALA A 182 -1.28 -8.38 30.09
CA ALA A 182 0.06 -8.47 29.51
C ALA A 182 1.12 -8.70 30.58
N LEU A 183 1.02 -8.03 31.74
CA LEU A 183 1.93 -8.20 32.89
C LEU A 183 1.77 -9.55 33.60
N GLU A 184 0.57 -10.13 33.60
CA GLU A 184 0.35 -11.51 34.09
C GLU A 184 1.09 -12.55 33.24
N ILE A 185 1.23 -12.29 31.93
CA ILE A 185 1.89 -13.21 30.99
C ILE A 185 3.41 -12.99 30.97
N ASP A 186 3.84 -11.74 30.97
CA ASP A 186 5.25 -11.34 30.92
C ASP A 186 5.54 -10.25 31.97
N PRO A 187 5.84 -10.64 33.22
CA PRO A 187 6.04 -9.71 34.32
C PRO A 187 7.35 -8.91 34.22
N ASP A 188 8.30 -9.32 33.36
CA ASP A 188 9.60 -8.65 33.18
C ASP A 188 9.54 -7.50 32.15
N ASN A 189 8.46 -7.40 31.35
CA ASN A 189 8.27 -6.32 30.39
C ASN A 189 7.74 -5.03 31.06
N ARG A 190 8.55 -4.47 31.97
CA ARG A 190 8.27 -3.25 32.76
C ARG A 190 8.79 -1.97 32.11
#